data_AF-A0A503AIV5-F1
#
_entry.id   AF-A0A503AIV5-F1
#
_cell.length_a   1.000
_cell.length_b   1.000
_cell.length_c   1.000
_cell.angle_alpha   90.00
_cell.angle_beta   90.00
_cell.angle_gamma   90.00
#
_symmetry.space_group_name_H-M   'P 1'
#
loop_
_entity.id
_entity.type
_entity.pdbx_description
1 polymer ?
#
loop_
_entity_poly.entity_id
_entity_poly.type
_entity_poly.pdbx_seq_one_letter_code
_entity_poly.pdbx_strand_id
1 'polypeptide(L)'
;MKKEDLEKLLSNDSGDFELYPIDRYLHAVATERQVPDLAIAVCTMRIEESAPHLRAVLERAADGEPLSDDEEMLLFRGVYILGGARDSQACQQLLRLLRRPGREVDGLLGDAITETLSRIIVGVFDGDAGALFGIIADRSVDEFVRDAAFGAVTFLTWEGRIERDRTRDFVERFYKERLADDWDYAWIGWLQAIAMLALRDLVPLVYSAWDEDRIPEDVLERSDFESDLREAEQQPDDIGRFDRASLSYIEDVLVALDWTRGLGDDDSFELGDDDFDLDEDEDGQASWLDRASETPATNPWRDIGRNDPCPCGSGKKFKKCCLAS
;
A
#
# COMPACT_ATOMS: atom_id res chain seq x y z
N MET A 1 -4.78 -7.65 -19.50
CA MET A 1 -5.27 -7.89 -20.88
C MET A 1 -5.06 -6.61 -21.67
N LYS A 2 -4.29 -6.63 -22.77
CA LYS A 2 -3.94 -5.41 -23.51
C LYS A 2 -5.19 -4.80 -24.15
N LYS A 3 -5.20 -3.47 -24.30
CA LYS A 3 -6.26 -2.72 -25.01
C LYS A 3 -6.63 -3.37 -26.36
N GLU A 4 -5.62 -3.82 -27.10
CA GLU A 4 -5.77 -4.49 -28.40
C GLU A 4 -6.45 -5.88 -28.33
N ASP A 5 -6.29 -6.60 -27.22
CA ASP A 5 -6.89 -7.93 -27.03
C ASP A 5 -8.37 -7.80 -26.62
N LEU A 6 -8.71 -6.78 -25.82
CA LEU A 6 -10.11 -6.44 -25.55
C LEU A 6 -10.78 -5.84 -26.79
N GLU A 7 -10.11 -4.97 -27.55
CA GLU A 7 -10.62 -4.44 -28.82
C GLU A 7 -10.89 -5.56 -29.83
N LYS A 8 -10.05 -6.61 -29.87
CA LYS A 8 -10.31 -7.81 -30.69
C LYS A 8 -11.47 -8.66 -30.17
N LEU A 9 -11.62 -8.79 -28.85
CA LEU A 9 -12.79 -9.42 -28.23
C LEU A 9 -14.08 -8.64 -28.51
N LEU A 10 -14.00 -7.31 -28.61
CA LEU A 10 -15.10 -6.41 -28.96
C LEU A 10 -15.37 -6.36 -30.47
N SER A 11 -14.37 -6.65 -31.33
CA SER A 11 -14.50 -6.53 -32.78
C SER A 11 -14.83 -7.85 -33.52
N ASN A 12 -14.57 -9.02 -32.92
CA ASN A 12 -14.82 -10.32 -33.57
C ASN A 12 -16.18 -10.93 -33.18
N ASP A 13 -17.19 -10.45 -33.90
CA ASP A 13 -18.35 -11.17 -34.43
C ASP A 13 -19.57 -11.53 -33.53
N SER A 14 -20.75 -11.08 -34.00
CA SER A 14 -22.10 -11.61 -33.75
C SER A 14 -22.85 -11.31 -32.43
N GLY A 15 -22.97 -10.04 -32.07
CA GLY A 15 -24.03 -9.54 -31.18
C GLY A 15 -23.81 -8.08 -30.85
N ASP A 16 -24.87 -7.26 -30.83
CA ASP A 16 -24.83 -5.91 -30.26
C ASP A 16 -24.29 -6.00 -28.82
N PHE A 17 -22.99 -5.81 -28.62
CA PHE A 17 -22.44 -5.48 -27.31
C PHE A 17 -22.80 -4.01 -27.06
N GLU A 18 -24.06 -3.77 -26.69
CA GLU A 18 -24.40 -2.54 -25.98
C GLU A 18 -23.61 -2.55 -24.67
N LEU A 19 -22.47 -1.85 -24.66
CA LEU A 19 -21.75 -1.57 -23.43
C LEU A 19 -22.74 -0.89 -22.48
N TYR A 20 -22.90 -1.48 -21.30
CA TYR A 20 -23.79 -0.94 -20.29
C TYR A 20 -23.32 0.46 -19.83
N PRO A 21 -24.19 1.25 -19.19
CA PRO A 21 -23.77 2.47 -18.50
C PRO A 21 -22.60 2.19 -17.54
N ILE A 22 -21.70 3.18 -17.39
CA ILE A 22 -20.47 3.02 -16.60
C ILE A 22 -20.77 2.60 -15.15
N ASP A 23 -21.90 3.06 -14.60
CA ASP A 23 -22.38 2.72 -13.26
C ASP A 23 -22.46 1.20 -13.01
N ARG A 24 -22.81 0.41 -14.04
CA ARG A 24 -22.87 -1.05 -13.90
C ARG A 24 -21.50 -1.66 -13.66
N TYR A 25 -20.48 -1.13 -14.35
CA TYR A 25 -19.10 -1.61 -14.20
C TYR A 25 -18.50 -1.09 -12.89
N LEU A 26 -18.76 0.17 -12.52
CA LEU A 26 -18.37 0.71 -11.21
C LEU A 26 -18.98 -0.09 -10.06
N HIS A 27 -20.24 -0.49 -10.17
CA HIS A 27 -20.87 -1.37 -9.19
C HIS A 27 -20.15 -2.72 -9.10
N ALA A 28 -19.82 -3.36 -10.23
CA ALA A 28 -19.04 -4.60 -10.21
C ALA A 28 -17.66 -4.41 -9.56
N VAL A 29 -16.95 -3.32 -9.88
CA VAL A 29 -15.67 -2.97 -9.25
C VAL A 29 -15.82 -2.83 -7.73
N ALA A 30 -16.92 -2.26 -7.25
CA ALA A 30 -17.21 -2.10 -5.82
C ALA A 30 -17.57 -3.42 -5.12
N THR A 31 -18.44 -4.24 -5.72
CA THR A 31 -19.13 -5.30 -4.97
C THR A 31 -18.65 -6.72 -5.25
N GLU A 32 -17.95 -6.97 -6.36
CA GLU A 32 -17.50 -8.32 -6.69
C GLU A 32 -16.33 -8.75 -5.78
N ARG A 33 -16.47 -9.92 -5.14
CA ARG A 33 -15.44 -10.47 -4.24
C ARG A 33 -14.13 -10.72 -4.97
N GLN A 34 -14.19 -11.37 -6.14
CA GLN A 34 -13.01 -11.55 -7.00
C GLN A 34 -12.79 -10.30 -7.85
N VAL A 35 -11.56 -10.09 -8.31
CA VAL A 35 -11.22 -8.97 -9.21
C VAL A 35 -12.06 -9.09 -10.50
N PRO A 36 -12.95 -8.12 -10.78
CA PRO A 36 -13.85 -8.21 -11.93
C PRO A 36 -13.12 -7.71 -13.18
N ASP A 37 -12.35 -8.59 -13.82
CA ASP A 37 -11.43 -8.24 -14.91
C ASP A 37 -12.05 -7.37 -16.01
N LEU A 38 -13.26 -7.72 -16.46
CA LEU A 38 -13.98 -6.95 -17.48
C LEU A 38 -14.35 -5.55 -16.97
N ALA A 39 -14.80 -5.43 -15.72
CA ALA A 39 -15.23 -4.15 -15.17
C ALA A 39 -14.03 -3.22 -14.94
N ILE A 40 -12.92 -3.75 -14.41
CA ILE A 40 -11.65 -3.00 -14.27
C ILE A 40 -11.16 -2.52 -15.65
N ALA A 41 -11.14 -3.40 -16.66
CA ALA A 41 -10.70 -3.05 -18.00
C ALA A 41 -11.58 -1.97 -18.64
N VAL A 42 -12.91 -2.11 -18.54
CA VAL A 42 -13.87 -1.13 -19.07
C VAL A 42 -13.76 0.21 -18.35
N CYS A 43 -13.67 0.22 -17.02
CA CYS A 43 -13.49 1.45 -16.24
C CYS A 43 -12.16 2.15 -16.57
N THR A 44 -11.09 1.40 -16.81
CA THR A 44 -9.79 1.96 -17.22
C THR A 44 -9.85 2.53 -18.63
N MET A 45 -10.50 1.85 -19.58
CA MET A 45 -10.62 2.33 -20.97
C MET A 45 -11.57 3.52 -21.12
N ARG A 46 -12.66 3.57 -20.34
CA ARG A 46 -13.64 4.66 -20.30
C ARG A 46 -13.35 5.60 -19.13
N ILE A 47 -12.09 5.97 -18.94
CA ILE A 47 -11.64 6.75 -17.78
C ILE A 47 -12.37 8.09 -17.64
N GLU A 48 -12.70 8.75 -18.76
CA GLU A 48 -13.46 10.01 -18.76
C GLU A 48 -14.84 9.88 -18.10
N GLU A 49 -15.44 8.69 -18.16
CA GLU A 49 -16.73 8.39 -17.53
C GLU A 49 -16.59 7.83 -16.11
N SER A 50 -15.58 7.00 -15.85
CA SER A 50 -15.40 6.31 -14.56
C SER A 50 -14.70 7.19 -13.50
N ALA A 51 -13.71 7.99 -13.91
CA ALA A 51 -12.86 8.73 -12.99
C ALA A 51 -13.60 9.73 -12.08
N PRO A 52 -14.66 10.44 -12.51
CA PRO A 52 -15.43 11.29 -11.59
C PRO A 52 -15.98 10.53 -10.38
N HIS A 53 -16.40 9.28 -10.55
CA HIS A 53 -16.93 8.44 -9.46
C HIS A 53 -15.80 7.93 -8.56
N LEU A 54 -14.69 7.49 -9.16
CA LEU A 54 -13.52 7.01 -8.42
C LEU A 54 -12.85 8.15 -7.61
N ARG A 55 -12.75 9.35 -8.19
CA ARG A 55 -12.26 10.53 -7.48
C ARG A 55 -13.23 10.98 -6.38
N ALA A 56 -14.55 10.80 -6.55
CA ALA A 56 -15.51 11.16 -5.53
C ALA A 56 -15.37 10.28 -4.26
N VAL A 57 -15.15 8.98 -4.41
CA VAL A 57 -14.88 8.11 -3.24
C VAL A 57 -13.50 8.42 -2.63
N LEU A 58 -12.49 8.70 -3.45
CA LEU A 58 -11.17 9.13 -2.98
C LEU A 58 -11.20 10.45 -2.20
N GLU A 59 -11.98 11.42 -2.66
CA GLU A 59 -12.18 12.72 -1.98
C GLU A 59 -12.77 12.50 -0.58
N ARG A 60 -13.83 11.69 -0.48
CA ARG A 60 -14.50 11.36 0.79
C ARG A 60 -13.56 10.64 1.75
N ALA A 61 -12.80 9.67 1.25
CA ALA A 61 -11.77 8.97 2.03
C ALA A 61 -10.72 9.94 2.56
N ALA A 62 -10.23 10.85 1.70
CA ALA A 62 -9.25 11.85 2.07
C ALA A 62 -9.77 12.88 3.08
N ASP A 63 -11.08 13.16 3.08
CA ASP A 63 -11.76 13.99 4.08
C ASP A 63 -12.00 13.24 5.41
N GLY A 64 -11.74 11.93 5.45
CA GLY A 64 -11.96 11.08 6.63
C GLY A 64 -13.43 10.75 6.87
N GLU A 65 -14.24 10.79 5.82
CA GLU A 65 -15.61 10.30 5.90
C GLU A 65 -15.61 8.76 6.02
N PRO A 66 -16.52 8.19 6.83
CA PRO A 66 -16.69 6.74 6.86
C PRO A 66 -17.19 6.26 5.49
N LEU A 67 -16.59 5.17 5.02
CA LEU A 67 -16.98 4.46 3.81
C LEU A 67 -17.72 3.16 4.18
N SER A 68 -18.61 2.71 3.31
CA SER A 68 -19.11 1.32 3.39
C SER A 68 -18.11 0.33 2.78
N ASP A 69 -18.21 -0.97 3.09
CA ASP A 69 -17.34 -2.01 2.53
C ASP A 69 -17.24 -1.96 0.99
N ASP A 70 -18.36 -1.73 0.30
CA ASP A 70 -18.38 -1.58 -1.17
C ASP A 70 -17.63 -0.31 -1.64
N GLU A 71 -17.68 0.77 -0.86
CA GLU A 71 -16.96 2.01 -1.15
C GLU A 71 -15.46 1.89 -0.88
N GLU A 72 -15.06 1.17 0.16
CA GLU A 72 -13.66 0.85 0.44
C GLU A 72 -13.07 -0.01 -0.68
N MET A 73 -13.79 -1.04 -1.12
CA MET A 73 -13.36 -1.86 -2.26
C MET A 73 -13.30 -1.06 -3.57
N LEU A 74 -14.28 -0.16 -3.79
CA LEU A 74 -14.26 0.76 -4.93
C LEU A 74 -13.08 1.73 -4.88
N LEU A 75 -12.74 2.24 -3.70
CA LEU A 75 -11.57 3.10 -3.48
C LEU A 75 -10.29 2.32 -3.81
N PHE A 76 -10.12 1.16 -3.18
CA PHE A 76 -8.94 0.30 -3.32
C PHE A 76 -8.68 -0.02 -4.80
N ARG A 77 -9.65 -0.57 -5.53
CA ARG A 77 -9.49 -0.85 -6.96
C ARG A 77 -9.45 0.43 -7.81
N GLY A 78 -10.13 1.47 -7.35
CA GLY A 78 -10.21 2.77 -8.01
C GLY A 78 -8.88 3.48 -8.12
N VAL A 79 -8.04 3.45 -7.08
CA VAL A 79 -6.71 4.08 -7.12
C VAL A 79 -5.78 3.40 -8.12
N TYR A 80 -5.90 2.09 -8.33
CA TYR A 80 -5.19 1.38 -9.40
C TYR A 80 -5.67 1.79 -10.79
N ILE A 81 -6.98 1.93 -10.98
CA ILE A 81 -7.56 2.41 -12.25
C ILE A 81 -7.09 3.84 -12.55
N LEU A 82 -7.17 4.75 -11.57
CA LEU A 82 -6.74 6.15 -11.71
C LEU A 82 -5.23 6.24 -12.00
N GLY A 83 -4.41 5.47 -11.29
CA GLY A 83 -2.97 5.38 -11.52
C GLY A 83 -2.61 4.83 -12.90
N GLY A 84 -3.22 3.71 -13.30
CA GLY A 84 -2.99 3.10 -14.62
C GLY A 84 -3.49 3.95 -15.79
N ALA A 85 -4.58 4.70 -15.60
CA ALA A 85 -5.09 5.62 -16.61
C ALA A 85 -4.37 6.99 -16.61
N ARG A 86 -3.41 7.19 -15.70
CA ARG A 86 -2.63 8.43 -15.54
C ARG A 86 -3.51 9.66 -15.26
N ASP A 87 -4.53 9.49 -14.43
CA ASP A 87 -5.47 10.56 -14.06
C ASP A 87 -4.83 11.52 -13.05
N SER A 88 -4.19 12.58 -13.54
CA SER A 88 -3.50 13.55 -12.68
C SER A 88 -4.42 14.38 -11.78
N GLN A 89 -5.72 14.40 -12.06
CA GLN A 89 -6.71 15.09 -11.24
C GLN A 89 -6.94 14.41 -9.88
N ALA A 90 -6.48 13.17 -9.71
CA ALA A 90 -6.54 12.43 -8.45
C ALA A 90 -5.35 12.67 -7.52
N CYS A 91 -4.28 13.34 -7.99
CA CYS A 91 -3.02 13.47 -7.26
C CYS A 91 -3.21 14.03 -5.86
N GLN A 92 -3.80 15.23 -5.77
CA GLN A 92 -3.89 15.95 -4.50
C GLN A 92 -4.80 15.25 -3.49
N GLN A 93 -5.87 14.60 -3.95
CA GLN A 93 -6.75 13.81 -3.09
C GLN A 93 -6.01 12.58 -2.55
N LEU A 94 -5.27 11.87 -3.40
CA LEU A 94 -4.45 10.74 -2.98
C LEU A 94 -3.41 11.20 -1.94
N LEU A 95 -2.66 12.27 -2.24
CA LEU A 95 -1.65 12.80 -1.32
C LEU A 95 -2.24 13.30 0.01
N ARG A 96 -3.51 13.68 0.04
CA ARG A 96 -4.23 14.03 1.28
C ARG A 96 -4.70 12.80 2.03
N LEU A 97 -5.20 11.77 1.34
CA LEU A 97 -5.52 10.46 1.94
C LEU A 97 -4.28 9.87 2.61
N LEU A 98 -3.14 9.89 1.93
CA LEU A 98 -1.87 9.36 2.44
C LEU A 98 -1.34 10.10 3.68
N ARG A 99 -1.84 11.31 3.99
CA ARG A 99 -1.50 12.05 5.22
C ARG A 99 -2.43 11.75 6.40
N ARG A 100 -3.44 10.89 6.20
CA ARG A 100 -4.32 10.44 7.29
C ARG A 100 -3.53 9.57 8.29
N PRO A 101 -4.05 9.36 9.51
CA PRO A 101 -3.41 8.46 10.48
C PRO A 101 -3.11 7.08 9.86
N GLY A 102 -1.92 6.53 10.11
CA GLY A 102 -1.45 5.29 9.47
C GLY A 102 -2.46 4.15 9.48
N ARG A 103 -3.11 3.89 10.62
CA ARG A 103 -4.20 2.89 10.76
C ARG A 103 -5.39 3.06 9.80
N GLU A 104 -5.71 4.30 9.42
CA GLU A 104 -6.81 4.59 8.49
C GLU A 104 -6.36 4.36 7.05
N VAL A 105 -5.11 4.71 6.72
CA VAL A 105 -4.52 4.45 5.40
C VAL A 105 -4.34 2.94 5.21
N ASP A 106 -3.81 2.25 6.22
CA ASP A 106 -3.65 0.80 6.28
C ASP A 106 -4.98 0.07 6.13
N GLY A 107 -6.03 0.50 6.84
CA GLY A 107 -7.37 -0.09 6.68
C GLY A 107 -7.95 0.02 5.25
N LEU A 108 -7.54 1.02 4.47
CA LEU A 108 -8.06 1.27 3.12
C LEU A 108 -7.17 0.68 2.00
N LEU A 109 -5.86 0.66 2.22
CA LEU A 109 -4.87 0.27 1.20
C LEU A 109 -4.13 -1.03 1.55
N GLY A 110 -3.98 -1.36 2.84
CA GLY A 110 -3.26 -2.52 3.34
C GLY A 110 -1.90 -2.70 2.67
N ASP A 111 -1.60 -3.93 2.25
CA ASP A 111 -0.36 -4.30 1.57
C ASP A 111 -0.09 -3.52 0.27
N ALA A 112 -1.10 -2.87 -0.33
CA ALA A 112 -0.86 -2.01 -1.49
C ALA A 112 0.10 -0.86 -1.18
N ILE A 113 0.23 -0.45 0.09
CA ILE A 113 1.17 0.56 0.56
C ILE A 113 2.61 0.19 0.16
N THR A 114 3.03 -1.05 0.42
CA THR A 114 4.38 -1.53 0.12
C THR A 114 4.48 -2.14 -1.29
N GLU A 115 3.41 -2.78 -1.77
CA GLU A 115 3.44 -3.53 -3.03
C GLU A 115 3.30 -2.66 -4.29
N THR A 116 2.50 -1.59 -4.25
CA THR A 116 2.15 -0.86 -5.49
C THR A 116 2.03 0.66 -5.36
N LEU A 117 1.99 1.22 -4.15
CA LEU A 117 1.69 2.64 -3.93
C LEU A 117 2.60 3.58 -4.72
N SER A 118 3.90 3.30 -4.81
CA SER A 118 4.86 4.07 -5.62
C SER A 118 4.38 4.24 -7.06
N ARG A 119 3.88 3.16 -7.67
CA ARG A 119 3.41 3.12 -9.07
C ARG A 119 2.09 3.86 -9.25
N ILE A 120 1.22 3.81 -8.24
CA ILE A 120 -0.03 4.59 -8.19
C ILE A 120 0.32 6.09 -8.15
N ILE A 121 1.21 6.51 -7.25
CA ILE A 121 1.67 7.89 -7.10
C ILE A 121 2.29 8.39 -8.42
N VAL A 122 3.17 7.60 -9.04
CA VAL A 122 3.78 7.90 -10.34
C VAL A 122 2.71 8.13 -11.41
N GLY A 123 1.70 7.27 -11.47
CA GLY A 123 0.61 7.34 -12.42
C GLY A 123 -0.21 8.62 -12.29
N VAL A 124 -0.62 8.97 -11.08
CA VAL A 124 -1.45 10.17 -10.83
C VAL A 124 -0.65 11.46 -10.68
N PHE A 125 0.68 11.44 -10.79
CA PHE A 125 1.50 12.63 -10.53
C PHE A 125 1.11 13.82 -11.42
N ASP A 126 0.81 14.96 -10.79
CA ASP A 126 0.32 16.18 -11.44
C ASP A 126 1.42 17.22 -11.76
N GLY A 127 2.67 16.96 -11.35
CA GLY A 127 3.80 17.87 -11.52
C GLY A 127 4.21 18.61 -10.24
N ASP A 128 3.43 18.53 -9.16
CA ASP A 128 3.79 19.15 -7.88
C ASP A 128 4.74 18.28 -7.06
N ALA A 129 6.03 18.35 -7.41
CA ALA A 129 7.09 17.70 -6.62
C ALA A 129 7.14 18.21 -5.17
N GLY A 130 6.70 19.44 -4.90
CA GLY A 130 6.68 20.01 -3.56
C GLY A 130 5.71 19.27 -2.64
N ALA A 131 4.53 18.90 -3.17
CA ALA A 131 3.55 18.11 -2.43
C ALA A 131 4.07 16.71 -2.05
N LEU A 132 4.83 16.06 -2.95
CA LEU A 132 5.49 14.77 -2.68
C LEU A 132 6.59 14.90 -1.62
N PHE A 133 7.50 15.87 -1.78
CA PHE A 133 8.53 16.16 -0.77
C PHE A 133 7.90 16.49 0.60
N GLY A 134 6.73 17.14 0.60
CA GLY A 134 5.97 17.44 1.81
C GLY A 134 5.41 16.21 2.51
N ILE A 135 5.04 15.13 1.78
CA ILE A 135 4.67 13.86 2.40
C ILE A 135 5.90 13.22 3.04
N ILE A 136 6.98 13.11 2.27
CA ILE A 136 8.20 12.43 2.70
C ILE A 136 8.83 13.11 3.94
N ALA A 137 8.73 14.44 4.03
CA ALA A 137 9.24 15.22 5.16
C ALA A 137 8.34 15.22 6.40
N ASP A 138 7.08 14.80 6.27
CA ASP A 138 6.12 14.82 7.37
C ASP A 138 6.25 13.55 8.20
N ARG A 139 6.90 13.68 9.37
CA ARG A 139 7.13 12.59 10.32
C ARG A 139 5.86 12.00 10.93
N SER A 140 4.70 12.62 10.73
CA SER A 140 3.42 12.06 11.16
C SER A 140 2.80 11.10 10.14
N VAL A 141 3.32 11.10 8.91
CA VAL A 141 2.93 10.15 7.87
C VAL A 141 3.60 8.81 8.12
N ASP A 142 2.85 7.74 7.86
CA ASP A 142 3.32 6.36 7.92
C ASP A 142 4.64 6.16 7.15
N GLU A 143 5.58 5.43 7.75
CA GLU A 143 6.94 5.27 7.22
C GLU A 143 6.99 4.52 5.88
N PHE A 144 6.10 3.54 5.66
CA PHE A 144 6.00 2.80 4.40
C PHE A 144 5.39 3.66 3.29
N VAL A 145 4.44 4.53 3.65
CA VAL A 145 3.92 5.56 2.72
C VAL A 145 5.02 6.53 2.29
N ARG A 146 5.90 6.93 3.22
CA ARG A 146 7.02 7.84 2.94
C ARG A 146 8.09 7.16 2.07
N ASP A 147 8.37 5.89 2.32
CA ASP A 147 9.23 5.06 1.47
C ASP A 147 8.67 4.94 0.03
N ALA A 148 7.38 4.60 -0.11
CA ALA A 148 6.73 4.54 -1.41
C ALA A 148 6.75 5.90 -2.15
N ALA A 149 6.56 7.00 -1.42
CA ALA A 149 6.67 8.34 -1.99
C ALA A 149 8.10 8.67 -2.45
N PHE A 150 9.14 8.21 -1.73
CA PHE A 150 10.53 8.28 -2.18
C PHE A 150 10.75 7.48 -3.47
N GLY A 151 10.23 6.25 -3.56
CA GLY A 151 10.28 5.45 -4.78
C GLY A 151 9.66 6.18 -5.98
N ALA A 152 8.50 6.79 -5.78
CA ALA A 152 7.83 7.60 -6.81
C ALA A 152 8.67 8.82 -7.23
N VAL A 153 9.19 9.59 -6.27
CA VAL A 153 10.09 10.73 -6.54
C VAL A 153 11.32 10.28 -7.32
N THR A 154 11.90 9.14 -6.97
CA THR A 154 13.10 8.58 -7.60
C THR A 154 12.84 8.28 -9.08
N PHE A 155 11.75 7.56 -9.39
CA PHE A 155 11.35 7.26 -10.77
C PHE A 155 11.01 8.52 -11.56
N LEU A 156 10.20 9.42 -11.01
CA LEU A 156 9.78 10.66 -11.67
C LEU A 156 10.97 11.61 -11.92
N THR A 157 11.99 11.58 -11.07
CA THR A 157 13.23 12.33 -11.28
C THR A 157 14.05 11.74 -12.42
N TRP A 158 14.18 10.41 -12.46
CA TRP A 158 14.87 9.72 -13.53
C TRP A 158 14.22 9.95 -14.90
N GLU A 159 12.88 9.90 -14.96
CA GLU A 159 12.11 10.18 -16.19
C GLU A 159 12.16 11.68 -16.58
N GLY A 160 12.67 12.54 -15.71
CA GLY A 160 12.77 13.99 -15.96
C GLY A 160 11.47 14.77 -15.72
N ARG A 161 10.48 14.16 -15.06
CA ARG A 161 9.25 14.85 -14.61
C ARG A 161 9.46 15.66 -13.33
N ILE A 162 10.48 15.32 -12.53
CA ILE A 162 10.99 16.12 -11.42
C ILE A 162 12.42 16.54 -11.75
N GLU A 163 12.74 17.82 -11.54
CA GLU A 163 14.10 18.33 -11.75
C GLU A 163 15.09 17.66 -10.79
N ARG A 164 16.16 17.11 -11.36
CA ARG A 164 17.19 16.37 -10.63
C ARG A 164 17.79 17.14 -9.46
N ASP A 165 18.12 18.42 -9.66
CA ASP A 165 18.72 19.26 -8.62
C ASP A 165 17.77 19.48 -7.45
N ARG A 166 16.45 19.58 -7.71
CA ARG A 166 15.44 19.68 -6.65
C ARG A 166 15.39 18.43 -5.80
N THR A 167 15.44 17.24 -6.42
CA THR A 167 15.47 15.96 -5.69
C THR A 167 16.77 15.82 -4.92
N ARG A 168 17.92 16.14 -5.52
CA ARG A 168 19.23 16.11 -4.86
C ARG A 168 19.26 17.00 -3.61
N ASP A 169 18.79 18.23 -3.72
CA ASP A 169 18.74 19.16 -2.58
C ASP A 169 17.76 18.70 -1.49
N PHE A 170 16.63 18.11 -1.88
CA PHE A 170 15.68 17.53 -0.93
C PHE A 170 16.29 16.35 -0.17
N VAL A 171 16.96 15.42 -0.85
CA VAL A 171 17.61 14.25 -0.27
C VAL A 171 18.74 14.67 0.68
N GLU A 172 19.53 15.69 0.32
CA GLU A 172 20.53 16.26 1.23
C GLU A 172 19.88 16.89 2.48
N ARG A 173 18.80 17.65 2.29
CA ARG A 173 18.04 18.27 3.37
C ARG A 173 17.45 17.23 4.32
N PHE A 174 16.91 16.14 3.79
CA PHE A 174 16.32 15.05 4.56
C PHE A 174 17.27 14.54 5.66
N TYR A 175 18.52 14.29 5.29
CA TYR A 175 19.55 13.87 6.24
C TYR A 175 19.97 14.99 7.21
N LYS A 176 20.20 16.21 6.70
CA LYS A 176 20.71 17.34 7.50
C LYS A 176 19.72 17.86 8.53
N GLU A 177 18.44 17.89 8.18
CA GLU A 177 17.37 18.41 9.04
C GLU A 177 16.71 17.32 9.90
N ARG A 178 17.17 16.05 9.81
CA ARG A 178 16.60 14.90 10.53
C ARG A 178 15.10 14.76 10.30
N LEU A 179 14.72 14.66 9.03
CA LEU A 179 13.32 14.56 8.62
C LEU A 179 12.72 13.16 8.83
N ALA A 180 13.50 12.19 9.30
CA ALA A 180 13.05 10.89 9.78
C ALA A 180 13.70 10.60 11.13
N ASP A 181 13.02 9.79 11.94
CA ASP A 181 13.62 9.22 13.13
C ASP A 181 14.66 8.16 12.74
N ASP A 182 15.53 7.80 13.69
CA ASP A 182 16.45 6.68 13.47
C ASP A 182 15.61 5.41 13.29
N TRP A 183 16.02 4.52 12.38
CA TRP A 183 15.34 3.25 12.05
C TRP A 183 14.01 3.35 11.29
N ASP A 184 13.57 4.56 10.95
CA ASP A 184 12.40 4.82 10.11
C ASP A 184 12.57 4.25 8.68
N TYR A 185 11.55 3.56 8.16
CA TYR A 185 11.62 2.95 6.82
C TYR A 185 11.82 3.97 5.68
N ALA A 186 11.55 5.26 5.90
CA ALA A 186 11.85 6.30 4.91
C ALA A 186 13.36 6.42 4.58
N TRP A 187 14.25 5.90 5.44
CA TRP A 187 15.68 5.81 5.13
C TRP A 187 16.00 4.87 3.97
N ILE A 188 15.16 3.86 3.71
CA ILE A 188 15.33 2.92 2.60
C ILE A 188 15.11 3.64 1.28
N GLY A 189 13.99 4.33 1.13
CA GLY A 189 13.70 5.18 -0.01
C GLY A 189 14.75 6.29 -0.20
N TRP A 190 15.31 6.83 0.89
CA TRP A 190 16.42 7.79 0.81
C TRP A 190 17.70 7.18 0.22
N LEU A 191 18.10 5.99 0.68
CA LEU A 191 19.25 5.25 0.14
C LEU A 191 19.04 4.89 -1.33
N GLN A 192 17.86 4.34 -1.64
CA GLN A 192 17.48 3.94 -2.98
C GLN A 192 17.50 5.15 -3.94
N ALA A 193 16.98 6.30 -3.51
CA ALA A 193 17.02 7.53 -4.30
C ALA A 193 18.45 7.95 -4.65
N ILE A 194 19.38 7.91 -3.69
CA ILE A 194 20.79 8.26 -3.91
C ILE A 194 21.45 7.29 -4.89
N ALA A 195 21.25 5.99 -4.68
CA ALA A 195 21.85 4.95 -5.51
C ALA A 195 21.30 4.99 -6.94
N MET A 196 19.97 4.88 -7.11
CA MET A 196 19.33 4.74 -8.41
C MET A 196 19.43 5.98 -9.29
N LEU A 197 19.53 7.16 -8.69
CA LEU A 197 19.78 8.41 -9.40
C LEU A 197 21.27 8.70 -9.58
N ALA A 198 22.20 7.91 -9.04
CA ALA A 198 23.62 8.21 -9.07
C ALA A 198 23.99 9.59 -8.46
N LEU A 199 23.45 9.90 -7.27
CA LEU A 199 23.80 11.13 -6.52
C LEU A 199 25.11 10.93 -5.74
N ARG A 200 26.21 10.72 -6.49
CA ARG A 200 27.54 10.36 -5.97
C ARG A 200 28.07 11.30 -4.89
N ASP A 201 27.75 12.58 -4.99
CA ASP A 201 28.17 13.62 -4.07
C ASP A 201 27.52 13.51 -2.68
N LEU A 202 26.39 12.80 -2.56
CA LEU A 202 25.71 12.53 -1.29
C LEU A 202 26.17 11.24 -0.60
N VAL A 203 26.97 10.41 -1.26
CA VAL A 203 27.47 9.14 -0.70
C VAL A 203 28.20 9.29 0.64
N PRO A 204 28.98 10.35 0.93
CA PRO A 204 29.54 10.55 2.26
C PRO A 204 28.48 10.65 3.37
N LEU A 205 27.29 11.19 3.05
CA LEU A 205 26.16 11.24 3.99
C LEU A 205 25.57 9.85 4.23
N VAL A 206 25.56 8.99 3.22
CA VAL A 206 25.11 7.60 3.33
C VAL A 206 25.96 6.83 4.34
N TYR A 207 27.29 6.90 4.21
CA TYR A 207 28.17 6.28 5.20
C TYR A 207 28.03 6.89 6.58
N SER A 208 27.85 8.22 6.67
CA SER A 208 27.60 8.88 7.95
C SER A 208 26.29 8.41 8.59
N ALA A 209 25.22 8.20 7.81
CA ALA A 209 23.94 7.72 8.31
C ALA A 209 24.05 6.28 8.87
N TRP A 210 24.84 5.40 8.24
CA TRP A 210 25.12 4.07 8.81
C TRP A 210 26.00 4.14 10.05
N ASP A 211 27.06 4.95 10.04
CA ASP A 211 27.98 5.08 11.18
C ASP A 211 27.31 5.75 12.40
N GLU A 212 26.25 6.52 12.15
CA GLU A 212 25.38 7.13 13.17
C GLU A 212 24.19 6.25 13.56
N ASP A 213 24.08 5.02 13.04
CA ASP A 213 23.04 4.07 13.41
C ASP A 213 21.60 4.55 13.11
N ARG A 214 21.45 5.29 12.00
CA ARG A 214 20.14 5.84 11.58
C ARG A 214 19.34 4.90 10.68
N ILE A 215 20.02 3.96 10.02
CA ILE A 215 19.46 3.08 8.99
C ILE A 215 19.29 1.69 9.57
N PRO A 216 18.17 1.01 9.32
CA PRO A 216 18.00 -0.40 9.68
C PRO A 216 19.12 -1.31 9.20
N GLU A 217 19.75 -2.04 10.13
CA GLU A 217 20.88 -2.96 9.87
C GLU A 217 20.54 -4.06 8.83
N ASP A 218 19.28 -4.50 8.77
CA ASP A 218 18.86 -5.68 7.99
C ASP A 218 18.11 -5.36 6.68
N VAL A 219 18.03 -4.10 6.24
CA VAL A 219 17.12 -3.74 5.12
C VAL A 219 17.83 -3.46 3.80
N LEU A 220 18.90 -2.66 3.80
CA LEU A 220 19.70 -2.44 2.60
C LEU A 220 21.19 -2.52 2.95
N GLU A 221 21.84 -3.59 2.53
CA GLU A 221 23.26 -3.78 2.81
C GLU A 221 24.10 -2.73 2.06
N ARG A 222 25.27 -2.41 2.63
CA ARG A 222 26.23 -1.48 2.00
C ARG A 222 26.63 -1.96 0.60
N SER A 223 26.75 -3.28 0.41
CA SER A 223 27.06 -3.92 -0.87
C SER A 223 26.00 -3.66 -1.93
N ASP A 224 24.72 -3.76 -1.56
CA ASP A 224 23.59 -3.58 -2.46
C ASP A 224 23.51 -2.13 -2.92
N PHE A 225 23.60 -1.19 -1.96
CA PHE A 225 23.68 0.25 -2.26
C PHE A 225 24.81 0.58 -3.25
N GLU A 226 26.02 0.05 -3.01
CA GLU A 226 27.16 0.29 -3.88
C GLU A 226 27.00 -0.35 -5.27
N SER A 227 26.32 -1.50 -5.34
CA SER A 227 26.00 -2.16 -6.60
C SER A 227 25.03 -1.32 -7.42
N ASP A 228 23.93 -0.89 -6.82
CA ASP A 228 22.91 -0.06 -7.47
C ASP A 228 23.47 1.28 -7.93
N LEU A 229 24.30 1.92 -7.09
CA LEU A 229 24.99 3.16 -7.44
C LEU A 229 25.89 2.98 -8.66
N ARG A 230 26.72 1.93 -8.68
CA ARG A 230 27.61 1.64 -9.83
C ARG A 230 26.80 1.33 -11.09
N GLU A 231 25.70 0.61 -10.95
CA GLU A 231 24.84 0.28 -12.09
C GLU A 231 24.19 1.54 -12.66
N ALA A 232 23.69 2.44 -11.80
CA ALA A 232 23.13 3.72 -12.21
C ALA A 232 24.15 4.64 -12.90
N GLU A 233 25.41 4.66 -12.45
CA GLU A 233 26.49 5.41 -13.09
C GLU A 233 26.86 4.86 -14.48
N GLN A 234 26.82 3.53 -14.65
CA GLN A 234 27.20 2.87 -15.90
C GLN A 234 26.06 2.83 -16.93
N GLN A 235 24.83 2.71 -16.45
CA GLN A 235 23.63 2.52 -17.27
C GLN A 235 22.53 3.51 -16.85
N PRO A 236 22.78 4.83 -16.95
CA PRO A 236 21.87 5.85 -16.44
C PRO A 236 20.49 5.79 -17.10
N ASP A 237 20.41 5.39 -18.37
CA ASP A 237 19.15 5.35 -19.13
C ASP A 237 18.46 3.96 -19.12
N ASP A 238 18.99 2.97 -18.39
CA ASP A 238 18.38 1.63 -18.32
C ASP A 238 17.17 1.61 -17.38
N ILE A 239 15.97 1.52 -17.97
CA ILE A 239 14.70 1.36 -17.24
C ILE A 239 14.62 0.04 -16.49
N GLY A 240 15.35 -1.00 -16.92
CA GLY A 240 15.33 -2.31 -16.29
C GLY A 240 15.80 -2.28 -14.83
N ARG A 241 16.62 -1.28 -14.45
CA ARG A 241 17.00 -1.03 -13.05
C ARG A 241 15.81 -0.66 -12.18
N PHE A 242 14.88 0.12 -12.74
CA PHE A 242 13.67 0.57 -12.05
C PHE A 242 12.58 -0.50 -12.03
N ASP A 243 12.44 -1.26 -13.11
CA ASP A 243 11.50 -2.38 -13.17
C ASP A 243 11.81 -3.46 -12.10
N ARG A 244 13.10 -3.76 -11.86
CA ARG A 244 13.52 -4.70 -10.80
C ARG A 244 13.19 -4.21 -9.39
N ALA A 245 13.10 -2.90 -9.22
CA ALA A 245 12.74 -2.24 -7.97
C ALA A 245 11.24 -1.93 -7.88
N SER A 246 10.41 -2.44 -8.81
CA SER A 246 8.97 -2.14 -8.90
C SER A 246 8.65 -0.64 -9.04
N LEU A 247 9.60 0.15 -9.56
CA LEU A 247 9.44 1.59 -9.77
C LEU A 247 9.08 1.86 -11.24
N SER A 248 7.80 1.85 -11.57
CA SER A 248 7.35 2.08 -12.95
C SER A 248 5.89 2.55 -13.00
N TYR A 249 5.40 2.84 -14.20
CA TYR A 249 3.97 3.05 -14.40
C TYR A 249 3.17 1.74 -14.20
N ILE A 250 1.89 1.89 -13.87
CA ILE A 250 0.92 0.80 -13.99
C ILE A 250 0.51 0.70 -15.47
N GLU A 251 1.18 -0.15 -16.23
CA GLU A 251 0.88 -0.38 -17.65
C GLU A 251 -0.34 -1.31 -17.87
N ASP A 252 -0.57 -2.24 -16.93
CA ASP A 252 -1.75 -3.11 -16.93
C ASP A 252 -2.31 -3.21 -15.51
N VAL A 253 -3.48 -2.59 -15.30
CA VAL A 253 -4.19 -2.55 -14.02
C VAL A 253 -4.53 -3.95 -13.51
N LEU A 254 -4.84 -4.89 -14.41
CA LEU A 254 -5.18 -6.27 -14.03
C LEU A 254 -3.97 -7.07 -13.56
N VAL A 255 -2.78 -6.75 -14.08
CA VAL A 255 -1.53 -7.34 -13.62
C VAL A 255 -1.14 -6.73 -12.27
N ALA A 256 -1.29 -5.42 -12.12
CA ALA A 256 -1.01 -4.74 -10.85
C ALA A 256 -1.93 -5.19 -9.70
N LEU A 257 -3.14 -5.66 -10.00
CA LEU A 257 -4.08 -6.24 -9.03
C LEU A 257 -3.95 -7.76 -8.87
N ASP A 258 -3.06 -8.45 -9.59
CA ASP A 258 -3.03 -9.92 -9.62
C ASP A 258 -2.72 -10.55 -8.26
N TRP A 259 -1.84 -9.93 -7.47
CA TRP A 259 -1.48 -10.38 -6.13
C TRP A 259 -2.69 -10.46 -5.18
N THR A 260 -3.74 -9.68 -5.43
CA THR A 260 -4.97 -9.67 -4.62
C THR A 260 -5.89 -10.87 -4.90
N ARG A 261 -5.68 -11.61 -6.00
CA ARG A 261 -6.58 -12.70 -6.43
C ARG A 261 -6.53 -13.94 -5.52
N GLY A 262 -5.54 -14.05 -4.63
CA GLY A 262 -5.36 -15.17 -3.70
C GLY A 262 -5.77 -14.88 -2.24
N LEU A 263 -6.01 -13.63 -1.88
CA LEU A 263 -6.32 -13.21 -0.50
C LEU A 263 -7.75 -13.56 -0.06
N GLY A 264 -8.54 -14.13 -0.98
CA GLY A 264 -9.97 -14.35 -0.79
C GLY A 264 -10.37 -15.70 -0.21
N ASP A 265 -9.48 -16.68 -0.03
CA ASP A 265 -9.89 -18.06 0.29
C ASP A 265 -9.61 -18.54 1.73
N ASP A 266 -8.84 -17.84 2.58
CA ASP A 266 -8.65 -18.27 3.99
C ASP A 266 -8.28 -17.19 5.04
N ASP A 267 -7.98 -15.93 4.69
CA ASP A 267 -7.58 -14.94 5.70
C ASP A 267 -8.78 -14.15 6.26
N SER A 268 -9.62 -14.84 7.05
CA SER A 268 -9.91 -14.24 8.35
C SER A 268 -8.65 -14.45 9.18
N PHE A 269 -7.82 -13.40 9.31
CA PHE A 269 -6.76 -13.37 10.30
C PHE A 269 -7.42 -13.38 11.69
N GLU A 270 -7.89 -14.54 12.14
CA GLU A 270 -8.03 -14.82 13.56
C GLU A 270 -6.62 -14.70 14.12
N LEU A 271 -6.37 -13.63 14.87
CA LEU A 271 -5.26 -13.58 15.83
C LEU A 271 -5.51 -14.72 16.84
N GLY A 272 -5.08 -15.92 16.48
CA GLY A 272 -4.95 -17.06 17.36
C GLY A 272 -3.67 -16.91 18.13
N ASP A 273 -3.81 -16.85 19.46
CA ASP A 273 -2.73 -16.96 20.42
C ASP A 273 -1.79 -18.15 20.06
N ASP A 274 -0.48 -17.87 20.11
CA ASP A 274 0.67 -18.77 20.29
C ASP A 274 1.11 -19.72 19.14
N ASP A 275 2.31 -19.43 18.56
CA ASP A 275 3.52 -20.26 18.77
C ASP A 275 4.75 -19.59 18.08
N PHE A 276 5.41 -18.68 18.78
CA PHE A 276 6.84 -18.42 18.55
C PHE A 276 7.61 -19.20 19.62
N ASP A 277 8.02 -20.42 19.27
CA ASP A 277 9.02 -21.18 20.03
C ASP A 277 10.34 -20.41 20.00
N LEU A 278 10.60 -19.64 21.06
CA LEU A 278 11.94 -19.14 21.38
C LEU A 278 12.57 -20.08 22.40
N ASP A 279 13.69 -20.67 22.00
CA ASP A 279 14.51 -21.59 22.77
C ASP A 279 14.77 -21.10 24.20
N GLU A 280 14.53 -21.99 25.16
CA GLU A 280 14.82 -21.80 26.59
C GLU A 280 16.34 -21.72 26.81
N ASP A 281 16.88 -20.51 26.98
CA ASP A 281 18.16 -20.33 27.66
C ASP A 281 17.96 -20.15 29.17
N GLU A 282 18.64 -21.05 29.86
CA GLU A 282 18.80 -21.27 31.29
C GLU A 282 19.45 -20.04 31.96
N ASP A 283 18.70 -19.32 32.81
CA ASP A 283 19.17 -18.79 34.11
C ASP A 283 18.17 -17.77 34.71
N GLY A 284 17.56 -18.17 35.83
CA GLY A 284 16.50 -17.41 36.48
C GLY A 284 16.98 -16.20 37.29
N GLN A 285 16.17 -15.13 37.26
CA GLN A 285 15.59 -14.52 38.47
C GLN A 285 14.57 -13.43 38.12
N ALA A 286 13.32 -13.70 38.46
CA ALA A 286 12.23 -12.75 38.45
C ALA A 286 12.35 -11.74 39.62
N SER A 287 12.04 -10.48 39.36
CA SER A 287 11.58 -9.54 40.38
C SER A 287 10.23 -8.93 39.98
N TRP A 288 9.34 -8.90 40.95
CA TRP A 288 7.90 -8.73 40.87
C TRP A 288 7.41 -7.27 40.95
N LEU A 289 6.17 -7.05 40.46
CA LEU A 289 5.19 -5.99 40.72
C LEU A 289 5.38 -4.65 39.96
N ASP A 290 4.44 -4.21 39.12
CA ASP A 290 3.02 -3.99 39.45
C ASP A 290 2.04 -4.22 38.28
N ARG A 291 0.89 -4.85 38.61
CA ARG A 291 -0.27 -5.08 37.73
C ARG A 291 -1.34 -4.02 37.97
N ALA A 292 -1.88 -3.48 36.89
CA ALA A 292 -3.30 -3.10 36.78
C ALA A 292 -3.65 -3.10 35.27
N SER A 293 -4.74 -3.63 34.74
CA SER A 293 -5.81 -4.48 35.25
C SER A 293 -6.67 -4.87 34.04
N GLU A 294 -6.45 -6.04 33.44
CA GLU A 294 -7.43 -6.64 32.51
C GLU A 294 -7.53 -8.14 32.82
N THR A 295 -8.69 -8.55 33.31
CA THR A 295 -9.02 -9.96 33.51
C THR A 295 -9.25 -10.61 32.14
N PRO A 296 -8.61 -11.74 31.80
CA PRO A 296 -8.95 -12.49 30.61
C PRO A 296 -10.43 -12.91 30.68
N ALA A 297 -11.16 -12.71 29.58
CA ALA A 297 -12.56 -13.08 29.48
C ALA A 297 -12.71 -14.60 29.61
N THR A 298 -13.07 -15.06 30.81
CA THR A 298 -13.36 -16.47 31.05
C THR A 298 -14.74 -16.78 30.50
N ASN A 299 -14.82 -17.60 29.46
CA ASN A 299 -16.09 -18.12 28.97
C ASN A 299 -16.71 -19.01 30.06
N PRO A 300 -17.80 -18.59 30.73
CA PRO A 300 -18.38 -19.33 31.85
C PRO A 300 -19.09 -20.62 31.41
N TRP A 301 -19.14 -20.90 30.10
CA TRP A 301 -19.87 -22.02 29.52
C TRP A 301 -18.97 -23.07 28.83
N ARG A 302 -17.66 -23.02 29.04
CA ARG A 302 -16.67 -23.93 28.43
C ARG A 302 -16.98 -25.42 28.63
N ASP A 303 -17.59 -25.78 29.76
CA ASP A 303 -17.85 -27.18 30.13
C ASP A 303 -19.24 -27.69 29.72
N ILE A 304 -20.03 -26.92 28.96
CA ILE A 304 -21.39 -27.32 28.55
C ILE A 304 -21.39 -27.83 27.11
N GLY A 305 -21.79 -29.10 26.94
CA GLY A 305 -21.92 -29.71 25.64
C GLY A 305 -23.03 -29.06 24.80
N ARG A 306 -22.79 -28.92 23.49
CA ARG A 306 -23.71 -28.29 22.51
C ARG A 306 -25.15 -28.86 22.55
N ASN A 307 -25.33 -30.12 22.95
CA ASN A 307 -26.64 -30.77 23.05
C ASN A 307 -27.21 -30.86 24.48
N ASP A 308 -26.50 -30.37 25.49
CA ASP A 308 -26.89 -30.43 26.90
C ASP A 308 -28.02 -29.44 27.21
N PRO A 309 -28.78 -29.64 28.31
CA PRO A 309 -29.76 -28.68 28.77
C PRO A 309 -29.11 -27.31 29.04
N CYS A 310 -29.71 -26.25 28.52
CA CYS A 310 -29.16 -24.90 28.64
C CYS A 310 -29.22 -24.40 30.11
N PRO A 311 -28.11 -23.85 30.67
CA PRO A 311 -28.06 -23.42 32.07
C PRO A 311 -28.94 -22.22 32.40
N CYS A 312 -29.44 -21.48 31.40
CA CYS A 312 -30.31 -20.33 31.61
C CYS A 312 -31.73 -20.71 32.07
N GLY A 313 -32.02 -22.01 32.24
CA GLY A 313 -33.31 -22.50 32.73
C GLY A 313 -34.40 -22.59 31.67
N SER A 314 -34.07 -22.40 30.39
CA SER A 314 -35.05 -22.41 29.29
C SER A 314 -35.62 -23.80 28.94
N GLY A 315 -35.04 -24.88 29.47
CA GLY A 315 -35.42 -26.26 29.15
C GLY A 315 -35.05 -26.73 27.74
N LYS A 316 -34.40 -25.87 26.92
CA LYS A 316 -33.94 -26.19 25.57
C LYS A 316 -32.49 -26.70 25.59
N LYS A 317 -32.06 -27.39 24.52
CA LYS A 317 -30.65 -27.73 24.30
C LYS A 317 -29.82 -26.45 24.09
N PHE A 318 -28.58 -26.42 24.58
CA PHE A 318 -27.69 -25.25 24.54
C PHE A 318 -27.57 -24.64 23.13
N LYS A 319 -27.39 -25.48 22.10
CA LYS A 319 -27.34 -25.06 20.67
C LYS A 319 -28.59 -24.40 20.10
N LYS A 320 -29.74 -24.51 20.75
CA LYS A 320 -31.01 -23.91 20.32
C LYS A 320 -31.45 -22.78 21.24
N CYS A 321 -30.53 -22.30 22.09
CA CYS A 321 -30.77 -21.26 23.07
C CYS A 321 -29.58 -20.29 23.08
N CYS A 322 -28.76 -20.28 24.13
CA CYS A 322 -27.69 -19.29 24.33
C CYS A 322 -26.49 -19.40 23.36
N LEU A 323 -26.40 -20.47 22.56
CA LEU A 323 -25.38 -20.60 21.50
C LEU A 323 -25.92 -20.23 20.10
N ALA A 324 -27.21 -19.95 19.97
CA ALA A 324 -27.84 -19.56 18.70
C ALA A 324 -28.22 -18.07 18.66
N SER A 325 -27.67 -17.28 19.60
CA SER A 325 -27.89 -15.83 19.73
C SER A 325 -26.67 -15.07 19.26
#